data_AF-A0ABD7D922-F1
#
_entry.id   AF-A0ABD7D922-F1
#
_cell.length_a   1.000
_cell.length_b   1.000
_cell.length_c   1.000
_cell.angle_alpha   90.00
_cell.angle_beta   90.00
_cell.angle_gamma   90.00
#
_symmetry.space_group_name_H-M   'P 1'
#
loop_
_entity.id
_entity.type
_entity.pdbx_description
1 polymer ?
#
loop_
_entity_poly.entity_id
_entity_poly.type
_entity_poly.pdbx_seq_one_letter_code
_entity_poly.pdbx_strand_id
1 'polypeptide(L)'
;MIAGKLLARKRPRLLPVYDRVVRCALGRPPSFWTGLRTALRENEGALHHRLLDLRQSAGLPHAVSALRVADVAIWMAHPAPGHRCP
;
A
#
# COMPACT_ATOMS: atom_id res chain seq x y z
N MET A 1 14.09 10.86 -3.54
CA MET A 1 14.06 10.05 -2.30
C MET A 1 14.76 8.72 -2.57
N ILE A 2 16.01 8.56 -2.10
CA ILE A 2 16.83 7.36 -2.40
C ILE A 2 16.63 6.24 -1.35
N ALA A 3 16.18 6.55 -0.13
CA ALA A 3 16.09 5.58 0.98
C ALA A 3 14.68 4.98 1.27
N GLY A 4 13.60 5.51 0.69
CA GLY A 4 12.22 5.14 1.07
C GLY A 4 11.91 3.64 0.92
N LYS A 5 12.37 3.02 -0.16
CA LYS A 5 12.17 1.58 -0.41
C LYS A 5 12.96 0.69 0.55
N LEU A 6 14.17 1.11 0.93
CA LEU A 6 14.97 0.39 1.93
C LEU A 6 14.27 0.40 3.29
N LEU A 7 13.73 1.55 3.69
CA LEU A 7 12.98 1.69 4.94
C LEU A 7 11.68 0.87 4.92
N ALA A 8 10.94 0.87 3.80
CA ALA A 8 9.76 0.02 3.63
C ALA A 8 10.07 -1.49 3.71
N ARG A 9 11.29 -1.91 3.33
CA ARG A 9 11.75 -3.30 3.54
C ARG A 9 12.14 -3.58 4.99
N LYS A 10 12.84 -2.65 5.66
CA LYS A 10 13.28 -2.84 7.06
C LYS A 10 12.17 -2.66 8.09
N ARG A 11 11.12 -1.89 7.77
CA ARG A 11 9.99 -1.58 8.66
C ARG A 11 8.63 -1.80 7.96
N PRO A 12 8.33 -3.03 7.49
CA PRO A 12 7.14 -3.31 6.66
C PRO A 12 5.80 -3.17 7.39
N ARG A 13 5.81 -3.03 8.72
CA ARG A 13 4.62 -2.76 9.54
C ARG A 13 4.36 -1.27 9.78
N LEU A 14 5.31 -0.41 9.40
CA LEU A 14 5.26 1.04 9.64
C LEU A 14 5.24 1.84 8.33
N LEU A 15 6.00 1.40 7.33
CA LEU A 15 6.22 2.14 6.10
C LEU A 15 5.71 1.35 4.88
N PRO A 16 4.75 1.90 4.12
CA PRO A 16 4.34 1.37 2.82
C PRO A 16 5.42 1.62 1.76
N VAL A 17 5.29 0.93 0.64
CA VAL A 17 6.08 1.20 -0.56
C VAL A 17 5.40 2.33 -1.34
N TYR A 18 5.77 3.58 -1.04
CA TYR A 18 5.28 4.74 -1.80
C TYR A 18 6.29 5.17 -2.87
N ASP A 19 6.18 4.59 -4.07
CA ASP A 19 7.02 4.91 -5.22
C ASP A 19 6.24 5.63 -6.33
N ARG A 20 6.86 5.78 -7.51
CA ARG A 20 6.22 6.47 -8.64
C ARG A 20 4.98 5.73 -9.17
N VAL A 21 4.97 4.39 -9.11
CA VAL A 21 3.85 3.56 -9.58
C VAL A 21 2.69 3.71 -8.61
N VAL A 22 2.93 3.52 -7.31
CA VAL A 22 1.89 3.66 -6.28
C VAL A 22 1.34 5.09 -6.25
N ARG A 23 2.20 6.11 -6.35
CA ARG A 23 1.76 7.50 -6.45
C ARG A 23 0.85 7.74 -7.66
N CYS A 24 1.14 7.10 -8.79
CA CYS A 24 0.33 7.23 -9.99
C CYS A 24 -1.00 6.50 -9.87
N ALA A 25 -0.99 5.26 -9.36
CA ALA A 25 -2.17 4.44 -9.12
C ALA A 25 -3.19 5.15 -8.21
N LEU A 26 -2.71 5.97 -7.26
CA LEU A 26 -3.53 6.73 -6.33
C LEU A 26 -3.93 8.13 -6.83
N GLY A 27 -3.65 8.49 -8.08
CA GLY A 27 -4.01 9.81 -8.61
C GLY A 27 -3.18 10.97 -8.04
N ARG A 28 -1.95 10.71 -7.55
CA ARG A 28 -1.00 11.71 -7.04
C ARG A 28 -1.55 12.57 -5.89
N PRO A 29 -1.98 11.94 -4.77
CA PRO A 29 -2.54 12.70 -3.67
C PRO A 29 -1.49 13.66 -3.07
N PRO A 30 -1.86 14.90 -2.73
CA PRO A 30 -0.94 15.89 -2.16
C PRO A 30 -0.44 15.49 -0.75
N SER A 31 -1.23 14.70 -0.02
CA SER A 31 -0.98 14.31 1.38
C SER A 31 -1.12 12.80 1.59
N PHE A 32 -0.39 11.99 0.81
CA PHE A 32 -0.44 10.52 0.85
C PHE A 32 -0.44 9.93 2.27
N TRP A 33 0.48 10.36 3.13
CA TRP A 33 0.64 9.80 4.48
C TRP A 33 -0.58 10.03 5.37
N THR A 34 -1.13 11.24 5.32
CA THR A 34 -2.35 11.60 6.06
C THR A 34 -3.54 10.84 5.49
N GLY A 35 -3.69 10.81 4.16
CA GLY A 35 -4.76 10.07 3.50
C GLY A 35 -4.73 8.56 3.82
N LEU A 36 -3.56 7.93 3.78
CA LEU A 36 -3.40 6.52 4.16
C LEU A 36 -3.75 6.27 5.63
N ARG A 37 -3.25 7.12 6.54
CA ARG A 37 -3.55 6.98 7.98
C ARG A 37 -5.05 7.13 8.24
N THR A 38 -5.70 8.08 7.58
CA THR A 38 -7.14 8.32 7.67
C THR A 38 -7.90 7.12 7.14
N ALA A 39 -7.64 6.67 5.90
CA ALA A 39 -8.32 5.53 5.29
C ALA A 39 -8.20 4.22 6.09
N LEU A 40 -7.05 3.99 6.75
CA LEU A 40 -6.85 2.81 7.60
C LEU A 40 -7.59 2.88 8.95
N ARG A 41 -8.06 4.05 9.38
CA ARG A 41 -8.72 4.29 10.66
C ARG A 41 -10.21 4.60 10.53
N GLU A 42 -10.64 5.14 9.40
CA GLU A 42 -12.04 5.40 9.10
C GLU A 42 -12.89 4.12 9.20
N ASN A 43 -14.19 4.30 9.50
CA ASN A 43 -15.17 3.23 9.59
C ASN A 43 -14.69 2.07 10.48
N GLU A 44 -14.18 2.41 11.67
CA GLU A 44 -13.66 1.44 12.64
C GLU A 44 -12.54 0.55 12.07
N GLY A 45 -11.78 1.06 11.11
CA GLY A 45 -10.71 0.30 10.46
C GLY A 45 -11.20 -0.73 9.43
N ALA A 46 -12.37 -0.53 8.83
CA ALA A 46 -12.92 -1.45 7.82
C ALA A 46 -11.93 -1.80 6.71
N LEU A 47 -11.15 -0.84 6.21
CA LEU A 47 -10.09 -1.10 5.22
C LEU A 47 -9.00 -2.03 5.79
N HIS A 48 -8.57 -1.80 7.03
CA HIS A 48 -7.59 -2.65 7.69
C HIS A 48 -8.08 -4.09 7.80
N HIS A 49 -9.34 -4.28 8.22
CA HIS A 49 -9.96 -5.61 8.31
C HIS A 49 -10.05 -6.29 6.94
N ARG A 50 -10.50 -5.58 5.89
CA ARG A 50 -10.52 -6.12 4.52
C ARG A 50 -9.13 -6.55 4.04
N LEU A 51 -8.08 -5.82 4.38
CA LEU A 51 -6.70 -6.20 4.03
C LEU A 51 -6.24 -7.47 4.78
N LEU A 52 -6.69 -7.67 6.02
CA LEU A 52 -6.43 -8.90 6.77
C LEU A 52 -7.22 -10.09 6.21
N ASP A 53 -8.46 -9.88 5.79
CA ASP A 53 -9.28 -10.90 5.15
C ASP A 53 -8.67 -11.31 3.81
N LEU A 54 -8.22 -10.35 3.00
CA LEU A 54 -7.49 -10.61 1.75
C LEU A 54 -6.18 -11.38 2.00
N ARG A 55 -5.46 -11.04 3.08
CA ARG A 55 -4.26 -11.80 3.46
C ARG A 55 -4.61 -13.26 3.73
N GLN A 56 -5.69 -13.49 4.47
CA GLN A 56 -6.15 -14.81 4.85
C GLN A 56 -6.62 -15.61 3.63
N SER A 57 -7.43 -15.00 2.75
CA SER A 57 -7.92 -15.66 1.53
C SER A 57 -6.80 -16.01 0.55
N ALA A 58 -5.72 -15.22 0.54
CA ALA A 58 -4.53 -15.50 -0.26
C ALA A 58 -3.57 -16.51 0.38
N GLY A 59 -3.89 -17.06 1.57
CA GLY A 59 -3.04 -18.02 2.28
C GLY A 59 -1.71 -17.45 2.75
N LEU A 60 -1.61 -16.13 2.95
CA LEU A 60 -0.35 -15.47 3.28
C LEU A 60 -0.03 -15.56 4.78
N PRO A 61 1.25 -15.76 5.16
CA PRO A 61 1.65 -15.83 6.57
C PRO A 61 1.35 -14.54 7.35
N HIS A 62 1.14 -14.66 8.67
CA HIS A 62 0.92 -13.50 9.55
C HIS A 62 2.08 -12.47 9.57
N ALA A 63 3.28 -12.89 9.17
CA ALA A 63 4.43 -12.01 8.99
C ALA A 63 4.18 -10.93 7.91
N VAL A 64 3.32 -11.22 6.92
CA VAL A 64 2.87 -10.23 5.93
C VAL A 64 1.89 -9.28 6.60
N SER A 65 2.24 -8.00 6.61
CA SER A 65 1.41 -6.95 7.20
C SER A 65 0.26 -6.56 6.27
N ALA A 66 -0.83 -6.00 6.83
CA ALA A 66 -1.90 -5.40 6.04
C ALA A 66 -1.38 -4.30 5.10
N LEU A 67 -0.36 -3.52 5.53
CA LEU A 67 0.31 -2.53 4.67
C LEU A 67 0.96 -3.18 3.45
N ARG A 68 1.59 -4.35 3.61
CA ARG A 68 2.22 -5.03 2.48
C ARG A 68 1.21 -5.65 1.52
N VAL A 69 0.07 -6.11 2.03
CA VAL A 69 -1.07 -6.52 1.18
C VAL A 69 -1.56 -5.33 0.37
N ALA A 70 -1.75 -4.16 1.00
CA ALA A 70 -2.15 -2.94 0.31
C ALA A 70 -1.13 -2.51 -0.76
N ASP A 71 0.17 -2.52 -0.43
CA ASP A 71 1.26 -2.19 -1.37
C ASP A 71 1.16 -3.05 -2.64
N VAL A 72 1.05 -4.37 -2.48
CA VAL A 72 0.97 -5.31 -3.61
C VAL A 72 -0.34 -5.14 -4.37
N ALA A 73 -1.47 -5.01 -3.69
CA ALA A 73 -2.77 -4.85 -4.33
C ALA A 73 -2.83 -3.58 -5.19
N ILE A 74 -2.33 -2.45 -4.67
CA ILE A 74 -2.26 -1.19 -5.42
C ILE A 74 -1.30 -1.32 -6.61
N TRP A 75 -0.15 -1.97 -6.40
CA TRP A 75 0.83 -2.17 -7.47
C TRP A 75 0.28 -3.04 -8.59
N MET A 76 -0.42 -4.12 -8.26
CA MET A 76 -1.06 -5.03 -9.23
C MET A 76 -2.28 -4.41 -9.92
N ALA A 77 -2.98 -3.49 -9.26
CA ALA A 77 -4.11 -2.76 -9.84
C ALA A 77 -3.67 -1.65 -10.81
N HIS A 78 -2.40 -1.23 -10.78
CA HIS A 78 -1.88 -0.27 -11.73
C HIS A 78 -1.78 -0.91 -13.14
N PRO A 79 -2.19 -0.22 -14.22
CA PRO A 79 -2.15 -0.78 -15.57
C PRO A 79 -0.74 -1.26 -15.98
N ALA A 80 -0.73 -2.33 -16.79
CA ALA A 80 0.43 -3.05 -17.31
C ALA A 80 1.42 -2.17 -18.13
N PRO A 81 2.62 -2.69 -18.49
CA PRO A 81 3.71 -1.92 -19.08
C PRO A 81 3.29 -1.14 -20.34
N GLY A 82 3.42 0.19 -20.30
CA GLY A 82 2.99 1.08 -21.38
C GLY A 82 2.21 2.30 -20.89
N HIS A 83 1.61 2.21 -19.69
CA HIS A 83 1.03 3.37 -19.02
C HIS A 83 2.14 4.34 -18.60
N ARG A 84 2.33 5.39 -19.40
CA ARG A 84 3.23 6.51 -19.07
C ARG A 84 2.51 7.43 -18.08
N CYS A 85 2.71 7.18 -16.80
CA CYS A 85 2.43 8.20 -15.80
C CYS A 85 3.26 9.46 -16.11
N PRO A 86 2.66 10.65 -16.29
CA PRO A 86 3.41 11.87 -16.54
C PRO A 86 4.43 12.24 -15.44
#